data_AF-A0A847A7N4-F1
#
_entry.id   AF-A0A847A7N4-F1
#
_cell.length_a   1.000
_cell.length_b   1.000
_cell.length_c   1.000
_cell.angle_alpha   90.00
_cell.angle_beta   90.00
_cell.angle_gamma   90.00
#
_symmetry.space_group_name_H-M   'P 1'
#
loop_
_entity.id
_entity.type
_entity.pdbx_description
1 polymer ?
#
loop_
_entity_poly.entity_id
_entity_poly.type
_entity_poly.pdbx_seq_one_letter_code
_entity_poly.pdbx_strand_id
1 'polypeptide(L)'
;MAETKRKLRDEFAAWFASLRFSAMTVVIVGLVVMGGLIVSPTLTTYVQQQRELAELRESVRQQSENVAEADAERAKWLDPSYVRSQARGRLFYVMPGETQLSVIEDVVIPSDSGEETSSTLTSVESNWAHALVTSTLVAGTTNASPEQLQGDAQADAPAPVDTGEAAEQAATE
;
A
#
# COMPACT_ATOMS: atom_id res chain seq x y z
N MET A 1 25.00 -13.86 -34.20
CA MET A 1 24.32 -12.54 -34.13
C MET A 1 25.15 -11.40 -34.73
N ALA A 2 26.45 -11.26 -34.43
CA ALA A 2 27.28 -10.16 -34.95
C ALA A 2 27.58 -10.26 -36.46
N GLU A 3 27.70 -11.49 -36.98
CA GLU A 3 28.04 -11.77 -38.37
C GLU A 3 26.93 -11.36 -39.34
N THR A 4 25.67 -11.64 -38.98
CA THR A 4 24.48 -11.23 -39.74
C THR A 4 24.36 -9.71 -39.83
N LYS A 5 24.64 -8.98 -38.75
CA LYS A 5 24.61 -7.51 -38.76
C LYS A 5 25.67 -6.91 -39.69
N ARG A 6 26.85 -7.52 -39.77
CA ARG A 6 27.93 -7.06 -40.64
C ARG A 6 27.59 -7.32 -42.11
N LYS A 7 27.09 -8.52 -42.43
CA LYS A 7 26.65 -8.87 -43.79
C LYS A 7 25.51 -7.97 -44.29
N LEU A 8 24.52 -7.71 -43.44
CA LEU A 8 23.45 -6.75 -43.76
C LEU A 8 24.04 -5.37 -44.06
N ARG A 9 24.91 -4.85 -43.20
CA ARG A 9 25.53 -3.54 -43.39
C ARG A 9 26.38 -3.45 -44.67
N ASP A 10 27.08 -4.52 -45.03
CA ASP A 10 27.94 -4.56 -46.21
C ASP A 10 27.09 -4.72 -47.49
N GLU A 11 25.99 -5.49 -47.45
CA GLU A 11 24.99 -5.57 -48.53
C GLU A 11 24.27 -4.23 -48.73
N PHE A 12 23.91 -3.54 -47.65
CA PHE A 12 23.40 -2.18 -47.70
C PHE A 12 24.46 -1.23 -48.29
N ALA A 13 25.72 -1.29 -47.85
CA ALA A 13 26.79 -0.43 -48.34
C ALA A 13 27.11 -0.67 -49.83
N ALA A 14 27.07 -1.92 -50.30
CA ALA A 14 27.26 -2.26 -51.71
C ALA A 14 26.07 -1.79 -52.57
N TRP A 15 24.84 -1.91 -52.07
CA TRP A 15 23.65 -1.33 -52.70
C TRP A 15 23.75 0.19 -52.78
N PHE A 16 24.17 0.86 -51.70
CA PHE A 16 24.42 2.31 -51.68
C PHE A 16 25.56 2.73 -52.62
N ALA A 17 26.64 1.96 -52.74
CA ALA A 17 27.72 2.22 -53.67
C ALA A 17 27.29 2.02 -55.14
N SER A 18 26.30 1.16 -55.39
CA SER A 18 25.70 0.97 -56.72
C SER A 18 24.78 2.12 -57.13
N LEU A 19 24.24 2.89 -56.17
CA LEU A 19 23.65 4.21 -56.37
C LEU A 19 24.77 5.24 -56.61
N ARG A 20 25.50 5.08 -57.72
CA ARG A 20 26.48 6.05 -58.20
C ARG A 20 25.88 7.47 -58.15
N PHE A 21 26.59 8.37 -57.46
CA PHE A 21 26.32 9.79 -57.18
C PHE A 21 25.80 10.59 -58.39
N SER A 22 24.55 10.39 -58.77
CA SER A 22 23.82 11.24 -59.69
C SER A 22 23.10 12.32 -58.89
N ALA A 23 22.93 13.52 -59.47
CA ALA A 23 22.10 14.58 -58.88
C ALA A 23 20.69 14.07 -58.51
N MET A 24 20.17 13.08 -59.26
CA MET A 24 18.91 12.40 -58.97
C MET A 24 18.91 11.69 -57.60
N THR A 25 20.01 11.01 -57.24
CA THR A 25 20.15 10.31 -55.96
C THR A 25 20.10 11.30 -54.79
N VAL A 26 20.79 12.45 -54.94
CA VAL A 26 20.77 13.52 -53.93
C VAL A 26 19.36 14.05 -53.74
N VAL A 27 18.60 14.25 -54.82
CA VAL A 27 17.21 14.70 -54.77
C VAL A 27 16.31 13.67 -54.07
N ILE A 28 16.44 12.38 -54.40
CA ILE A 28 15.63 11.32 -53.77
C ILE A 28 15.93 11.21 -52.28
N VAL A 29 17.20 11.17 -51.89
CA VAL A 29 17.60 11.12 -50.48
C VAL A 29 17.09 12.37 -49.75
N GLY A 30 17.21 13.55 -50.36
CA GLY A 30 16.65 14.79 -49.82
C GLY A 30 15.14 14.71 -49.59
N LEU A 31 14.38 14.16 -50.56
CA LEU A 31 12.94 13.94 -50.42
C LEU A 31 12.58 12.96 -49.31
N VAL A 32 13.31 11.85 -49.18
CA VAL A 32 13.08 10.86 -48.12
C VAL A 32 13.35 11.46 -46.74
N VAL A 33 14.47 12.18 -46.59
CA VAL A 33 14.80 12.87 -45.34
C VAL A 33 13.75 13.93 -45.02
N MET A 34 13.36 14.75 -45.98
CA MET A 34 12.33 15.77 -45.81
C MET A 34 10.98 15.15 -45.42
N GLY A 35 10.56 14.06 -46.08
CA GLY A 35 9.35 13.32 -45.74
C GLY A 35 9.41 12.70 -44.34
N GLY A 36 10.56 12.13 -43.97
CA GLY A 36 10.79 11.59 -42.63
C GLY A 36 10.70 12.65 -41.55
N LEU A 37 11.27 13.85 -41.77
CA LEU A 37 11.18 14.97 -40.82
C LEU A 37 9.75 15.46 -40.61
N ILE A 38 8.92 15.45 -41.67
CA ILE A 38 7.49 15.83 -41.58
C ILE A 38 6.69 14.78 -40.80
N VAL A 39 6.97 13.49 -41.02
CA VAL A 39 6.22 12.38 -40.41
C VAL A 39 6.67 12.07 -38.97
N SER A 40 7.96 12.30 -38.65
CA SER A 40 8.55 12.08 -37.32
C SER A 40 7.72 12.64 -36.16
N PRO A 41 7.29 13.93 -36.16
CA PRO A 41 6.49 14.47 -35.06
C PRO A 41 5.14 13.74 -34.90
N THR A 42 4.54 13.26 -35.99
CA THR A 42 3.25 12.56 -35.95
C THR A 42 3.32 11.21 -35.23
N LEU A 43 4.42 10.47 -35.37
CA LEU A 43 4.60 9.22 -34.62
C LEU A 43 4.76 9.49 -33.12
N THR A 44 5.48 10.56 -32.76
CA THR A 44 5.67 10.92 -31.35
C THR A 44 4.37 11.38 -30.68
N THR A 45 3.54 12.14 -31.41
CA THR A 45 2.24 12.60 -30.90
C THR A 45 1.23 11.47 -30.77
N TYR A 46 1.24 10.50 -31.69
CA TYR A 46 0.36 9.33 -31.62
C TYR A 46 0.59 8.49 -30.34
N VAL A 47 1.86 8.29 -29.96
CA VAL A 47 2.20 7.57 -28.71
C VAL A 47 1.79 8.37 -27.47
N GLN A 48 1.93 9.70 -27.49
CA GLN A 48 1.46 10.57 -26.41
C GLN A 48 -0.08 10.53 -26.27
N GLN A 49 -0.80 10.58 -27.39
CA GLN A 49 -2.27 10.50 -27.41
C GLN A 49 -2.79 9.18 -26.81
N GLN A 50 -2.10 8.05 -27.02
CA GLN A 50 -2.52 6.79 -26.39
C GLN A 50 -2.37 6.80 -24.86
N ARG A 51 -1.35 7.49 -24.33
CA ARG A 51 -1.17 7.64 -22.87
C ARG A 51 -2.25 8.54 -22.27
N GLU A 52 -2.49 9.68 -22.91
CA GLU A 52 -3.53 10.61 -22.50
C GLU A 52 -4.93 9.97 -22.52
N LEU A 53 -5.20 9.12 -23.53
CA LEU A 53 -6.46 8.38 -23.62
C LEU A 53 -6.60 7.31 -22.52
N ALA A 54 -5.51 6.67 -22.12
CA ALA A 54 -5.52 5.72 -21.01
C ALA A 54 -5.78 6.42 -19.67
N GLU A 55 -5.10 7.54 -19.43
CA GLU A 55 -5.29 8.38 -18.24
C GLU A 55 -6.70 8.97 -18.16
N LEU A 56 -7.21 9.52 -19.27
CA LEU A 56 -8.54 10.12 -19.30
C LEU A 56 -9.64 9.07 -19.07
N ARG A 57 -9.49 7.85 -19.62
CA ARG A 57 -10.43 6.74 -19.33
C ARG A 57 -10.43 6.35 -17.87
N GLU A 58 -9.25 6.31 -17.25
CA GLU A 58 -9.12 6.01 -15.83
C GLU A 58 -9.76 7.11 -14.97
N SER A 59 -9.58 8.39 -15.34
CA SER A 59 -10.26 9.50 -14.65
C SER A 59 -11.79 9.43 -14.78
N VAL A 60 -12.31 9.03 -15.95
CA VAL A 60 -13.75 8.87 -16.16
C VAL A 60 -14.28 7.72 -15.31
N ARG A 61 -13.55 6.61 -15.22
CA ARG A 61 -13.90 5.48 -14.36
C ARG A 61 -14.00 5.92 -12.90
N GLN A 62 -12.98 6.57 -12.37
CA GLN A 62 -12.97 7.07 -10.99
C GLN A 62 -14.08 8.09 -10.72
N GLN A 63 -14.32 9.02 -11.64
CA GLN A 63 -15.41 9.99 -11.52
C GLN A 63 -16.78 9.30 -11.53
N SER A 64 -16.96 8.28 -12.35
CA SER A 64 -18.22 7.52 -12.38
C SER A 64 -18.48 6.73 -11.09
N GLU A 65 -17.43 6.18 -10.48
CA GLU A 65 -17.50 5.51 -9.18
C GLU A 65 -17.87 6.48 -8.06
N ASN A 66 -17.24 7.66 -8.03
CA ASN A 66 -17.56 8.71 -7.04
C ASN A 66 -19.00 9.20 -7.16
N VAL A 67 -19.53 9.34 -8.38
CA VAL A 67 -20.93 9.72 -8.61
C VAL A 67 -21.86 8.62 -8.09
N ALA A 68 -21.57 7.34 -8.40
CA ALA A 68 -22.37 6.22 -7.93
C ALA A 68 -22.39 6.12 -6.40
N GLU A 69 -21.24 6.34 -5.74
CA GLU A 69 -21.15 6.39 -4.28
C GLU A 69 -21.95 7.56 -3.70
N ALA A 70 -21.81 8.77 -4.27
CA ALA A 70 -22.53 9.94 -3.83
C ALA A 70 -24.05 9.78 -3.99
N ASP A 71 -24.51 9.14 -5.08
CA ASP A 71 -25.92 8.84 -5.31
C ASP A 71 -26.44 7.78 -4.33
N ALA A 72 -25.65 6.74 -4.05
CA ALA A 72 -25.99 5.73 -3.05
C ALA A 72 -26.10 6.35 -1.65
N GLU A 73 -25.18 7.26 -1.31
CA GLU A 73 -25.21 7.98 -0.04
C GLU A 73 -26.44 8.88 0.02
N ARG A 74 -26.72 9.69 -1.03
CA ARG A 74 -27.95 10.47 -1.12
C ARG A 74 -29.21 9.64 -0.90
N ALA A 75 -29.28 8.45 -1.49
CA ALA A 75 -30.40 7.54 -1.31
C ALA A 75 -30.59 7.12 0.15
N LYS A 76 -29.49 6.91 0.91
CA LYS A 76 -29.55 6.63 2.35
C LYS A 76 -30.05 7.84 3.15
N TRP A 77 -29.61 9.05 2.82
CA TRP A 77 -30.07 10.28 3.48
C TRP A 77 -31.54 10.61 3.22
N LEU A 78 -32.15 10.07 2.16
CA LEU A 78 -33.59 10.20 1.88
C LEU A 78 -34.45 9.32 2.80
N ASP A 79 -33.87 8.33 3.49
CA ASP A 79 -34.60 7.50 4.45
C ASP A 79 -34.76 8.25 5.79
N PRO A 80 -36.01 8.58 6.20
CA PRO A 80 -36.25 9.29 7.45
C PRO A 80 -35.85 8.48 8.70
N SER A 81 -35.74 7.15 8.61
CA SER A 81 -35.25 6.33 9.71
C SER A 81 -33.73 6.48 9.92
N TYR A 82 -32.97 6.56 8.82
CA TYR A 82 -31.52 6.77 8.81
C TYR A 82 -31.14 8.17 9.33
N VAL A 83 -31.91 9.20 8.93
CA VAL A 83 -31.71 10.57 9.44
C VAL A 83 -31.96 10.65 10.96
N ARG A 84 -32.99 9.97 11.47
CA ARG A 84 -33.30 9.95 12.92
C ARG A 84 -32.18 9.31 13.75
N SER A 85 -31.60 8.20 13.28
CA SER A 85 -30.50 7.54 14.01
C SER A 85 -29.21 8.38 13.99
N GLN A 86 -28.85 8.96 12.84
CA GLN A 86 -27.68 9.84 12.72
C GLN A 86 -27.82 11.15 13.52
N ALA A 87 -29.02 11.75 13.52
CA ALA A 87 -29.29 12.97 14.30
C ALA A 87 -29.17 12.72 15.81
N ARG A 88 -29.57 11.54 16.31
CA ARG A 88 -29.45 11.21 17.74
C ARG A 88 -28.00 11.16 18.20
N GLY A 89 -27.12 10.54 17.42
CA GLY A 89 -25.70 10.42 17.77
C GLY A 89 -24.91 11.73 17.68
N ARG A 90 -25.29 12.64 16.76
CA ARG A 90 -24.53 13.87 16.49
C ARG A 90 -25.13 15.14 17.08
N LEU A 91 -26.46 15.21 17.16
CA LEU A 91 -27.21 16.40 17.59
C LEU A 91 -27.96 16.19 18.91
N PHE A 92 -27.77 15.04 19.57
CA PHE A 92 -28.46 14.67 20.79
C PHE A 92 -30.00 14.84 20.71
N TYR A 93 -30.56 14.56 19.53
CA TYR A 93 -31.99 14.70 19.29
C TYR A 93 -32.76 13.66 20.13
N VAL A 94 -33.56 14.14 21.08
CA VAL A 94 -34.43 13.32 21.94
C VAL A 94 -35.84 13.28 21.39
N MET A 95 -36.49 12.12 21.44
CA MET A 95 -37.94 12.05 21.24
C MET A 95 -38.65 12.77 22.40
N PRO A 96 -39.77 13.46 22.17
CA PRO A 96 -40.57 13.99 23.28
C PRO A 96 -40.98 12.83 24.21
N GLY A 97 -40.36 12.77 25.40
CA GLY A 97 -40.53 11.70 26.40
C GLY A 97 -39.25 10.97 26.84
N GLU A 98 -38.10 11.15 26.18
CA GLU A 98 -36.80 10.60 26.64
C GLU A 98 -36.06 11.59 27.55
N THR A 99 -35.67 11.17 28.76
CA THR A 99 -34.85 11.96 29.70
C THR A 99 -33.35 11.83 29.38
N GLN A 100 -32.70 12.95 29.05
CA GLN A 100 -31.26 13.01 28.76
C GLN A 100 -30.44 13.03 30.07
N LEU A 101 -29.69 11.95 30.35
CA LEU A 101 -28.75 11.89 31.46
C LEU A 101 -27.39 12.42 30.98
N SER A 102 -27.06 13.67 31.31
CA SER A 102 -25.71 14.22 31.12
C SER A 102 -24.90 14.00 32.39
N VAL A 103 -23.88 13.16 32.34
CA VAL A 103 -22.90 13.01 33.43
C VAL A 103 -21.95 14.19 33.34
N ILE A 104 -22.01 15.08 34.33
CA ILE A 104 -21.04 16.16 34.50
C ILE A 104 -19.92 15.56 35.35
N GLU A 105 -18.77 15.32 34.73
CA GLU A 105 -17.54 14.93 35.44
C GLU A 105 -16.97 16.16 36.17
N ASP A 106 -17.61 16.57 37.26
CA ASP A 106 -17.04 17.48 38.27
C ASP A 106 -16.38 16.66 39.40
N VAL A 107 -15.71 15.56 39.02
CA VAL A 107 -14.90 14.76 39.92
C VAL A 107 -13.52 14.64 39.31
N VAL A 108 -12.58 15.35 39.93
CA VAL A 108 -11.14 15.18 39.68
C VAL A 108 -10.79 13.76 40.15
N ILE A 109 -10.66 12.83 39.20
CA ILE A 109 -10.01 11.56 39.45
C ILE A 109 -8.53 11.89 39.62
N PRO A 110 -7.89 11.62 40.78
CA PRO A 110 -6.46 11.81 40.92
C PRO A 110 -5.79 10.92 39.86
N SER A 111 -5.15 11.54 38.88
CA SER A 111 -4.23 10.84 37.98
C SER A 111 -3.14 10.26 38.87
N ASP A 112 -3.06 8.93 38.90
CA ASP A 112 -1.97 8.24 39.58
C ASP A 112 -0.66 8.75 38.96
N SER A 113 0.01 9.61 39.72
CA SER A 113 1.14 10.38 39.25
C SER A 113 2.39 9.65 39.70
N GLY A 114 3.18 9.15 38.74
CA GLY A 114 4.59 8.91 39.02
C GLY A 114 5.19 7.62 38.48
N GLU A 115 4.97 7.25 37.22
CA GLU A 115 6.03 6.55 36.51
C GLU A 115 6.89 7.59 35.80
N GLU A 116 7.96 8.01 36.47
CA GLU A 116 8.96 8.88 35.88
C GLU A 116 9.64 8.15 34.71
N THR A 117 9.52 8.70 33.51
CA THR A 117 10.21 8.17 32.34
C THR A 117 11.70 8.41 32.49
N SER A 118 12.43 7.43 32.99
CA SER A 118 13.89 7.47 33.08
C SER A 118 14.50 7.51 31.68
N SER A 119 15.46 8.42 31.46
CA SER A 119 16.20 8.55 30.20
C SER A 119 17.24 7.44 29.99
N THR A 120 17.35 6.51 30.94
CA THR A 120 18.09 5.26 30.76
C THR A 120 17.31 4.32 29.88
N LEU A 121 17.78 4.13 28.65
CA LEU A 121 17.27 3.10 27.76
C LEU A 121 17.60 1.72 28.36
N THR A 122 16.62 1.07 28.98
CA THR A 122 16.70 -0.34 29.35
C THR A 122 16.77 -1.15 28.05
N SER A 123 17.91 -1.80 27.81
CA SER A 123 18.05 -2.72 26.69
C SER A 123 17.12 -3.90 26.91
N VAL A 124 16.11 -4.04 26.06
CA VAL A 124 15.22 -5.21 26.06
C VAL A 124 16.05 -6.41 25.60
N GLU A 125 16.31 -7.35 26.51
CA GLU A 125 17.10 -8.58 26.29
C GLU A 125 16.56 -9.40 25.10
N SER A 126 15.28 -9.24 24.74
CA SER A 126 14.64 -9.90 23.61
C SER A 126 14.63 -9.04 22.34
N ASN A 127 15.50 -9.38 21.38
CA ASN A 127 15.43 -8.85 20.02
C ASN A 127 14.36 -9.60 19.21
N TRP A 128 13.14 -9.07 19.20
CA TRP A 128 12.00 -9.63 18.47
C TRP A 128 12.29 -9.84 16.98
N ALA A 129 13.09 -8.97 16.36
CA ALA A 129 13.42 -9.08 14.94
C ALA A 129 14.29 -10.32 14.68
N HIS A 130 15.24 -10.60 15.57
CA HIS A 130 16.03 -11.83 15.52
C HIS A 130 15.15 -13.07 15.75
N ALA A 131 14.22 -13.02 16.71
CA ALA A 131 13.29 -14.11 16.97
C ALA A 131 12.40 -14.44 15.74
N LEU A 132 11.88 -13.42 15.05
CA LEU A 132 11.07 -13.62 13.84
C LEU A 132 11.87 -14.23 12.68
N VAL A 133 13.09 -13.73 12.45
CA VAL A 133 13.96 -14.25 11.38
C VAL A 133 14.35 -15.70 11.68
N THR A 134 14.71 -16.00 12.93
CA THR A 134 15.08 -17.35 13.35
C THR A 134 13.90 -18.31 13.23
N SER A 135 12.69 -17.89 13.67
CA SER A 135 11.48 -18.70 13.55
C SER A 135 11.15 -19.04 12.09
N THR A 136 11.28 -18.06 11.18
CA THR A 136 11.02 -18.28 9.75
C THR A 136 12.04 -19.24 9.13
N LEU A 137 13.32 -19.09 9.48
CA LEU A 137 14.38 -19.97 9.01
C LEU A 137 14.23 -21.40 9.55
N VAL A 138 13.93 -21.55 10.84
CA VAL A 138 13.69 -22.86 11.47
C VAL A 138 12.49 -23.54 10.83
N ALA A 139 11.39 -22.81 10.63
CA ALA A 139 10.19 -23.35 9.97
C ALA A 139 10.45 -23.82 8.53
N GLY A 140 11.31 -23.12 7.78
CA GLY A 140 11.63 -23.46 6.39
C GLY A 140 12.72 -24.54 6.22
N THR A 141 13.53 -24.80 7.24
CA THR A 141 14.69 -25.70 7.15
C THR A 141 14.63 -26.89 8.10
N THR A 142 13.64 -26.94 9.00
CA THR A 142 13.46 -28.05 9.92
C THR A 142 13.10 -29.34 9.18
N ASN A 143 13.84 -30.41 9.46
CA ASN A 143 13.49 -31.78 9.08
C ASN A 143 12.89 -32.55 10.27
N ALA A 144 12.70 -31.89 11.41
CA ALA A 144 12.14 -32.49 12.62
C ALA A 144 10.62 -32.63 12.50
N SER A 145 10.08 -33.74 13.01
CA SER A 145 8.64 -33.95 13.06
C SER A 145 8.00 -33.05 14.12
N PRO A 146 6.72 -32.65 13.98
CA PRO A 146 6.04 -31.73 14.92
C PRO A 146 6.08 -32.19 16.39
N GLU A 147 6.10 -33.50 16.62
CA GLU A 147 6.22 -34.11 17.95
C GLU A 147 7.60 -33.87 18.60
N GLN A 148 8.67 -33.76 17.80
CA GLN A 148 10.03 -33.51 18.27
C GLN A 148 10.23 -32.04 18.65
N LEU A 149 9.64 -31.12 17.88
CA LEU A 149 9.71 -29.68 18.14
C LEU A 149 8.92 -29.26 19.39
N GLN A 150 7.84 -29.97 19.72
CA GLN A 150 7.08 -29.76 20.96
C GLN A 150 7.84 -30.28 22.20
N GLY A 151 8.62 -31.36 22.06
CA GLY A 151 9.45 -31.89 23.14
C GLY A 151 10.53 -30.92 23.60
N ASP A 152 11.18 -30.24 22.66
CA ASP A 152 12.23 -29.26 22.96
C ASP A 152 11.67 -27.91 23.47
N ALA A 153 10.50 -27.47 22.99
CA ALA A 153 9.86 -26.23 23.44
C ALA A 153 9.30 -26.33 24.88
N GLN A 154 8.87 -27.52 25.31
CA GLN A 154 8.37 -27.75 26.67
C GLN A 154 9.50 -27.82 27.72
N ALA A 155 10.72 -28.12 27.31
CA ALA A 155 11.88 -28.26 28.20
C ALA A 155 12.44 -26.92 28.70
N ASP A 156 12.16 -25.81 27.99
CA ASP A 156 12.70 -24.48 28.28
C ASP A 156 11.61 -23.47 28.71
N ALA A 157 10.39 -23.94 28.99
CA ALA A 157 9.32 -23.11 29.54
C ALA A 157 9.60 -22.85 31.05
N PRO A 158 9.74 -21.59 31.50
CA PRO A 158 9.80 -21.31 32.93
C PRO A 158 8.49 -21.79 33.56
N ALA A 159 8.59 -22.58 34.63
CA ALA A 159 7.45 -23.09 35.37
C ALA A 159 6.47 -21.93 35.70
N PRO A 160 5.15 -22.13 35.60
CA PRO A 160 4.20 -21.10 36.00
C PRO A 160 4.45 -20.76 37.47
N VAL A 161 4.86 -19.52 37.72
CA VAL A 161 4.94 -18.94 39.06
C VAL A 161 3.54 -18.89 39.63
N ASP A 162 3.27 -19.76 40.61
CA ASP A 162 2.04 -19.79 41.38
C ASP A 162 1.86 -18.44 42.08
N THR A 163 0.94 -17.62 41.55
CA THR A 163 0.67 -16.26 42.05
C THR A 163 -0.45 -16.25 43.09
N GLY A 164 -0.74 -17.40 43.72
CA GLY A 164 -1.85 -17.57 44.67
C GLY A 164 -1.64 -17.04 46.08
N GLU A 165 -0.40 -16.76 46.53
CA GLU A 165 -0.14 -16.56 47.98
C GLU A 165 0.06 -15.10 48.42
N ALA A 166 0.21 -14.16 47.48
CA ALA A 166 0.48 -12.75 47.82
C ALA A 166 -0.77 -11.90 48.14
N ALA A 167 -1.97 -12.40 47.86
CA ALA A 167 -3.21 -11.62 48.03
C ALA A 167 -3.81 -11.68 49.44
N GLU A 168 -3.38 -12.60 50.31
CA GLU A 168 -4.02 -12.83 51.62
C GLU A 168 -3.35 -12.08 52.80
N GLN A 169 -2.13 -11.55 52.62
CA GLN A 169 -1.38 -10.91 53.72
C GLN A 169 -1.62 -9.40 53.88
N ALA A 170 -2.37 -8.77 52.96
CA ALA A 170 -2.64 -7.32 53.02
C ALA A 170 -3.93 -6.94 53.77
N ALA A 171 -4.68 -7.91 54.31
CA ALA A 171 -5.97 -7.66 54.97
C ALA A 171 -5.91 -7.63 56.52
N THR A 172 -4.71 -7.74 57.12
CA THR A 172 -4.54 -7.70 58.57
C THR A 172 -3.26 -6.97 58.96
N GLU A 173 -3.32 -5.64 58.99
CA GLU A 173 -2.69 -4.79 60.02
C GLU A 173 -3.45 -3.47 60.16
#